data_AF-A0A7C2L7V8-F1
#
_entry.id   AF-A0A7C2L7V8-F1
#
_cell.length_a   1.000
_cell.length_b   1.000
_cell.length_c   1.000
_cell.angle_alpha   90.00
_cell.angle_beta   90.00
_cell.angle_gamma   90.00
#
_symmetry.space_group_name_H-M   'P 1'
#
loop_
_entity.id
_entity.type
_entity.pdbx_description
1 polymer ?
#
loop_
_entity_poly.entity_id
_entity_poly.type
_entity_poly.pdbx_seq_one_letter_code
_entity_poly.pdbx_strand_id
1 'polypeptide(L)'
;MVEALLEARARGEADLSKLEALVKKANELRTNLEALVRAIESKYAADPRLGGVVKNLLRAIQPQEPPGDQLLTLSSSLEKYVSSLETAVKALASYAVALDRLHEDLVRLEKEAGELAAWEELLREVAPHLAAEAAKLVAKARRLLSQPPLEDPQRALDEVELCLKEVRAHARVCRTVYSNRLNDLLSEVSQLSKSLKRASRAQTPLEAGKLLAHEESLKRLEERLEEALRRPLELKLDLTAVKRELEGIGRELAELAESALSGEESGVAKELERLARSLESRSVSYASLVESLSRRSGLAIEKVCYLLYALEKKGYASLEVRVKV
;
A
#
# COMPACT_ATOMS: atom_id res chain seq x y z
N MET A 1 76.90 -29.00 -30.82
CA MET A 1 77.13 -28.74 -29.38
C MET A 1 76.88 -27.27 -29.02
N VAL A 2 77.37 -26.31 -29.81
CA VAL A 2 77.13 -24.87 -29.57
C VAL A 2 75.67 -24.46 -29.81
N GLU A 3 74.99 -24.98 -30.84
CA GLU A 3 73.54 -24.73 -31.06
C GLU A 3 72.65 -25.23 -29.92
N ALA A 4 72.93 -26.41 -29.36
CA ALA A 4 72.18 -26.95 -28.23
C ALA A 4 72.37 -26.11 -26.94
N LEU A 5 73.53 -25.49 -26.76
CA LEU A 5 73.79 -24.57 -25.65
C LEU A 5 73.13 -23.20 -25.86
N LEU A 6 73.03 -22.73 -27.10
CA LEU A 6 72.31 -21.50 -27.46
C LEU A 6 70.79 -21.67 -27.33
N GLU A 7 70.23 -22.81 -27.76
CA GLU A 7 68.82 -23.12 -27.56
C GLU A 7 68.46 -23.31 -26.07
N ALA A 8 69.32 -23.96 -25.29
CA ALA A 8 69.12 -24.09 -23.84
C ALA A 8 69.15 -22.74 -23.12
N ARG A 9 70.05 -21.83 -23.55
CA ARG A 9 70.13 -20.47 -23.03
C ARG A 9 68.91 -19.62 -23.41
N ALA A 10 68.47 -19.69 -24.67
CA ALA A 10 67.27 -18.99 -25.15
C ALA A 10 66.00 -19.48 -24.45
N ARG A 11 65.88 -20.79 -24.18
CA ARG A 11 64.77 -21.36 -23.38
C ARG A 11 64.83 -20.89 -21.92
N GLY A 12 66.02 -20.86 -21.32
CA GLY A 12 66.20 -20.34 -19.96
C GLY A 12 65.85 -18.85 -19.82
N GLU A 13 66.22 -18.01 -20.78
CA GLU A 13 65.86 -16.58 -20.80
C GLU A 13 64.34 -16.38 -21.03
N ALA A 14 63.70 -17.20 -21.86
CA ALA A 14 62.25 -17.20 -22.06
C ALA A 14 61.48 -17.61 -20.79
N ASP A 15 61.94 -18.64 -20.08
CA ASP A 15 61.31 -19.10 -18.82
C ASP A 15 61.47 -18.08 -17.69
N LEU A 16 62.63 -17.40 -17.62
CA LEU A 16 62.88 -16.30 -16.67
C LEU A 16 61.97 -15.10 -16.94
N SER A 17 61.83 -14.67 -18.19
CA SER A 17 60.93 -13.55 -18.55
C SER A 17 59.46 -13.87 -18.26
N LYS A 18 59.03 -15.12 -18.47
CA LYS A 18 57.68 -15.60 -18.12
C LYS A 18 57.46 -15.58 -16.60
N LEU A 19 58.45 -16.00 -15.82
CA LEU A 19 58.42 -15.92 -14.35
C LEU A 19 58.34 -14.47 -13.86
N GLU A 20 59.15 -13.57 -14.41
CA GLU A 20 59.10 -12.14 -14.07
C GLU A 20 57.72 -11.52 -14.34
N ALA A 21 57.09 -11.86 -15.47
CA ALA A 21 55.75 -11.41 -15.81
C ALA A 21 54.69 -11.94 -14.83
N LEU A 22 54.77 -13.21 -14.44
CA LEU A 22 53.87 -13.82 -13.46
C LEU A 22 54.06 -13.22 -12.06
N VAL A 23 55.29 -12.93 -11.64
CA VAL A 23 55.58 -12.26 -10.36
C VAL A 23 55.01 -10.84 -10.35
N LYS A 24 55.20 -10.06 -11.43
CA LYS A 24 54.59 -8.72 -11.56
C LYS A 24 53.07 -8.79 -11.47
N LYS A 25 52.45 -9.70 -12.22
CA LYS A 25 50.99 -9.90 -12.21
C LYS A 25 50.46 -10.34 -10.84
N ALA A 26 51.17 -11.24 -10.15
CA ALA A 26 50.82 -11.66 -8.79
C ALA A 26 50.86 -10.48 -7.81
N ASN A 27 51.89 -9.63 -7.90
CA ASN A 27 52.01 -8.42 -7.07
C ASN A 27 50.88 -7.43 -7.36
N GLU A 28 50.56 -7.17 -8.62
CA GLU A 28 49.43 -6.30 -9.02
C GLU A 28 48.09 -6.83 -8.46
N LEU A 29 47.80 -8.12 -8.64
CA LEU A 29 46.58 -8.74 -8.11
C LEU A 29 46.51 -8.67 -6.59
N ARG A 30 47.64 -8.84 -5.89
CA ARG A 30 47.70 -8.69 -4.43
C ARG A 30 47.39 -7.26 -4.00
N THR A 31 48.00 -6.26 -4.65
CA THR A 31 47.70 -4.85 -4.36
C THR A 31 46.24 -4.49 -4.63
N ASN A 32 45.65 -5.04 -5.71
CA ASN A 32 44.24 -4.85 -6.01
C ASN A 32 43.32 -5.51 -4.97
N LEU A 33 43.66 -6.72 -4.52
CA LEU A 33 42.93 -7.43 -3.48
C LEU A 33 42.98 -6.67 -2.15
N GLU A 34 44.16 -6.23 -1.73
CA GLU A 34 44.34 -5.40 -0.52
C GLU A 34 43.55 -4.08 -0.60
N ALA A 35 43.54 -3.43 -1.77
CA ALA A 35 42.77 -2.21 -1.99
C ALA A 35 41.25 -2.44 -1.87
N LEU A 36 40.73 -3.53 -2.47
CA LEU A 36 39.33 -3.91 -2.38
C LEU A 36 38.93 -4.27 -0.95
N VAL A 37 39.76 -5.02 -0.22
CA VAL A 37 39.52 -5.35 1.19
C VAL A 37 39.40 -4.06 2.01
N ARG A 38 40.37 -3.14 1.88
CA ARG A 38 40.34 -1.85 2.59
C ARG A 38 39.12 -1.01 2.23
N ALA A 39 38.71 -1.00 0.96
CA ALA A 39 37.53 -0.26 0.51
C ALA A 39 36.24 -0.82 1.13
N ILE A 40 36.08 -2.15 1.16
CA ILE A 40 34.94 -2.83 1.77
C ILE A 40 34.92 -2.59 3.29
N GLU A 41 36.06 -2.76 3.96
CA GLU A 41 36.18 -2.52 5.41
C GLU A 41 35.85 -1.06 5.75
N SER A 42 36.45 -0.10 5.06
CA SER A 42 36.25 1.31 5.34
C SER A 42 34.80 1.77 5.14
N LYS A 43 34.08 1.18 4.18
CA LYS A 43 32.70 1.58 3.87
C LYS A 43 31.65 0.90 4.76
N TYR A 44 31.78 -0.40 5.02
CA TYR A 44 30.68 -1.18 5.61
C TYR A 44 31.01 -1.79 6.97
N ALA A 45 32.27 -1.82 7.42
CA ALA A 45 32.59 -2.44 8.72
C ALA A 45 32.00 -1.67 9.91
N ALA A 46 31.75 -0.36 9.73
CA ALA A 46 31.09 0.48 10.72
C ALA A 46 29.55 0.41 10.66
N ASP A 47 28.96 -0.15 9.59
CA ASP A 47 27.51 -0.32 9.50
C ASP A 47 27.08 -1.47 10.43
N PRO A 48 26.22 -1.22 11.44
CA PRO A 48 25.76 -2.26 12.38
C PRO A 48 25.09 -3.46 11.69
N ARG A 49 24.53 -3.25 10.50
CA ARG A 49 23.79 -4.26 9.73
C ARG A 49 24.73 -5.13 8.90
N LEU A 50 25.77 -4.53 8.33
CA LEU A 50 26.66 -5.19 7.35
C LEU A 50 28.00 -5.63 7.94
N GLY A 51 28.43 -5.09 9.09
CA GLY A 51 29.73 -5.38 9.68
C GLY A 51 29.97 -6.87 9.96
N GLY A 52 28.91 -7.63 10.30
CA GLY A 52 28.98 -9.08 10.45
C GLY A 52 29.22 -9.82 9.13
N VAL A 53 28.47 -9.44 8.07
CA VAL A 53 28.60 -9.98 6.71
C VAL A 53 30.00 -9.73 6.17
N VAL A 54 30.50 -8.51 6.33
CA VAL A 54 31.83 -8.08 5.89
C VAL A 54 32.93 -8.88 6.58
N LYS A 55 32.86 -9.07 7.90
CA LYS A 55 33.85 -9.86 8.65
C LYS A 55 33.91 -11.32 8.21
N ASN A 56 32.75 -11.93 7.95
CA ASN A 56 32.69 -13.32 7.50
C ASN A 56 33.24 -13.47 6.08
N LEU A 57 32.88 -12.54 5.19
CA LEU A 57 33.34 -12.51 3.81
C LEU A 57 34.86 -12.36 3.71
N LEU A 58 35.44 -11.45 4.49
CA LEU A 58 36.89 -11.21 4.48
C LEU A 58 37.68 -12.39 5.06
N ARG A 59 37.08 -13.16 5.99
CA ARG A 59 37.66 -14.43 6.46
C ARG A 59 37.63 -15.52 5.39
N ALA A 60 36.55 -15.61 4.62
CA ALA A 60 36.39 -16.63 3.59
C ALA A 60 37.30 -16.43 2.37
N ILE A 61 37.68 -15.18 2.05
CA ILE A 61 38.46 -14.81 0.86
C ILE A 61 39.95 -14.60 1.19
N GLN A 62 40.43 -15.00 2.39
CA GLN A 62 41.84 -14.83 2.75
C GLN A 62 42.77 -15.43 1.68
N PRO A 63 43.71 -14.65 1.12
CA PRO A 63 44.61 -15.13 0.08
C PRO A 63 45.50 -16.24 0.61
N GLN A 64 45.74 -17.28 -0.21
CA GLN A 64 46.69 -18.35 0.11
C GLN A 64 48.11 -17.79 0.27
N GLU A 65 48.94 -18.41 1.11
CA GLU A 65 50.34 -18.03 1.25
C GLU A 65 51.12 -18.28 -0.06
N PRO A 66 52.13 -17.45 -0.40
CA PRO A 66 52.91 -17.62 -1.61
C PRO A 66 53.66 -18.97 -1.61
N PRO A 67 53.84 -19.61 -2.79
CA PRO A 67 54.56 -20.88 -2.89
C PRO A 67 56.04 -20.74 -2.48
N GLY A 68 56.60 -21.78 -1.84
CA GLY A 68 57.99 -21.81 -1.33
C GLY A 68 59.10 -22.12 -2.37
N ASP A 69 60.35 -21.93 -1.94
CA ASP A 69 61.59 -21.64 -2.71
C ASP A 69 62.12 -22.64 -3.78
N GLN A 70 61.36 -23.62 -4.28
CA GLN A 70 61.88 -24.58 -5.27
C GLN A 70 61.60 -24.20 -6.74
N LEU A 71 62.63 -23.78 -7.49
CA LEU A 71 62.53 -23.07 -8.81
C LEU A 71 61.72 -23.73 -9.94
N LEU A 72 61.65 -25.05 -10.06
CA LEU A 72 60.89 -25.72 -11.13
C LEU A 72 59.43 -26.00 -10.75
N THR A 73 59.17 -26.24 -9.46
CA THR A 73 57.82 -26.23 -8.89
C THR A 73 57.28 -24.82 -8.76
N LEU A 74 58.14 -23.80 -8.73
CA LEU A 74 57.78 -22.39 -8.66
C LEU A 74 56.97 -21.89 -9.87
N SER A 75 57.25 -22.28 -11.12
CA SER A 75 56.47 -21.72 -12.26
C SER A 75 55.01 -22.21 -12.27
N SER A 76 54.79 -23.52 -12.12
CA SER A 76 53.44 -24.10 -12.09
C SER A 76 52.67 -23.76 -10.80
N SER A 77 53.38 -23.59 -9.67
CA SER A 77 52.76 -23.12 -8.43
C SER A 77 52.44 -21.63 -8.46
N LEU A 78 53.27 -20.81 -9.10
CA LEU A 78 53.02 -19.38 -9.33
C LEU A 78 51.85 -19.16 -10.30
N GLU A 79 51.73 -19.96 -11.36
CA GLU A 79 50.56 -19.92 -12.25
C GLU A 79 49.25 -20.26 -11.51
N LYS A 80 49.26 -21.31 -10.66
CA LYS A 80 48.13 -21.66 -9.79
C LYS A 80 47.82 -20.58 -8.75
N TYR A 81 48.86 -19.96 -8.21
CA TYR A 81 48.72 -18.86 -7.27
C TYR A 81 48.08 -17.63 -7.95
N VAL A 82 48.56 -17.24 -9.12
CA VAL A 82 47.98 -16.14 -9.93
C VAL A 82 46.51 -16.43 -10.28
N SER A 83 46.16 -17.65 -10.70
CA SER A 83 44.77 -17.98 -11.01
C SER A 83 43.85 -17.98 -9.78
N SER A 84 44.37 -18.38 -8.61
CA SER A 84 43.65 -18.27 -7.35
C SER A 84 43.40 -16.80 -6.96
N LEU A 85 44.41 -15.94 -7.13
CA LEU A 85 44.30 -14.50 -6.89
C LEU A 85 43.31 -13.83 -7.84
N GLU A 86 43.34 -14.16 -9.13
CA GLU A 86 42.35 -13.66 -10.11
C GLU A 86 40.93 -14.05 -9.71
N THR A 87 40.73 -15.28 -9.25
CA THR A 87 39.42 -15.76 -8.79
C THR A 87 38.97 -15.01 -7.55
N ALA A 88 39.87 -14.81 -6.57
CA ALA A 88 39.60 -14.06 -5.36
C ALA A 88 39.26 -12.59 -5.65
N VAL A 89 40.02 -11.92 -6.51
CA VAL A 89 39.75 -10.53 -6.93
C VAL A 89 38.39 -10.42 -7.63
N LYS A 90 38.06 -11.34 -8.54
CA LYS A 90 36.76 -11.36 -9.23
C LYS A 90 35.60 -11.56 -8.23
N ALA A 91 35.74 -12.51 -7.31
CA ALA A 91 34.73 -12.76 -6.28
C ALA A 91 34.54 -11.53 -5.38
N LEU A 92 35.63 -10.97 -4.87
CA LEU A 92 35.61 -9.79 -4.00
C LEU A 92 35.01 -8.56 -4.70
N ALA A 93 35.32 -8.35 -5.98
CA ALA A 93 34.72 -7.29 -6.79
C ALA A 93 33.20 -7.51 -6.96
N SER A 94 32.77 -8.74 -7.23
CA SER A 94 31.34 -9.07 -7.34
C SER A 94 30.59 -8.86 -6.02
N TYR A 95 31.23 -9.18 -4.89
CA TYR A 95 30.67 -8.95 -3.57
C TYR A 95 30.64 -7.47 -3.18
N ALA A 96 31.63 -6.68 -3.58
CA ALA A 96 31.59 -5.23 -3.37
C ALA A 96 30.34 -4.62 -4.03
N VAL A 97 30.05 -5.02 -5.27
CA VAL A 97 28.83 -4.58 -5.99
C VAL A 97 27.56 -5.06 -5.28
N ALA A 98 27.54 -6.31 -4.80
CA ALA A 98 26.40 -6.84 -4.06
C ALA A 98 26.19 -6.10 -2.73
N LEU A 99 27.25 -5.75 -2.02
CA LEU A 99 27.20 -4.99 -0.76
C LEU A 99 26.71 -3.56 -0.96
N ASP A 100 27.14 -2.87 -2.03
CA ASP A 100 26.62 -1.56 -2.41
C ASP A 100 25.10 -1.62 -2.61
N ARG A 101 24.63 -2.58 -3.41
CA ARG A 101 23.19 -2.77 -3.66
C ARG A 101 22.42 -3.15 -2.39
N LEU A 102 22.98 -4.06 -1.60
CA LEU A 102 22.37 -4.51 -0.35
C LEU A 102 22.22 -3.35 0.62
N HIS A 103 23.22 -2.47 0.74
CA HIS A 103 23.13 -1.28 1.58
C HIS A 103 21.98 -0.37 1.13
N GLU A 104 21.88 -0.07 -0.17
CA GLU A 104 20.78 0.74 -0.71
C GLU A 104 19.40 0.10 -0.45
N ASP A 105 19.29 -1.20 -0.67
CA ASP A 105 18.02 -1.92 -0.54
C ASP A 105 17.61 -2.10 0.93
N LEU A 106 18.56 -2.21 1.86
CA LEU A 106 18.26 -2.16 3.30
C LEU A 106 17.69 -0.80 3.71
N VAL A 107 18.24 0.31 3.20
CA VAL A 107 17.69 1.65 3.46
C VAL A 107 16.28 1.79 2.88
N ARG A 108 16.04 1.24 1.68
CA ARG A 108 14.68 1.20 1.10
C ARG A 108 13.74 0.33 1.92
N LEU A 109 14.19 -0.83 2.36
CA LEU A 109 13.38 -1.78 3.13
C LEU A 109 12.94 -1.17 4.46
N GLU A 110 13.82 -0.44 5.13
CA GLU A 110 13.51 0.29 6.36
C GLU A 110 12.37 1.30 6.15
N LYS A 111 12.45 2.11 5.08
CA LYS A 111 11.40 3.08 4.75
C LYS A 111 10.07 2.41 4.42
N GLU A 112 10.08 1.42 3.54
CA GLU A 112 8.87 0.73 3.06
C GLU A 112 8.22 -0.10 4.17
N ALA A 113 9.01 -0.73 5.04
CA ALA A 113 8.51 -1.43 6.22
C ALA A 113 7.92 -0.46 7.24
N GLY A 114 8.47 0.75 7.39
CA GLY A 114 7.90 1.82 8.20
C GLY A 114 6.53 2.27 7.69
N GLU A 115 6.40 2.44 6.37
CA GLU A 115 5.11 2.77 5.74
C GLU A 115 4.09 1.63 5.94
N LEU A 116 4.49 0.38 5.72
CA LEU A 116 3.61 -0.77 5.91
C LEU A 116 3.15 -0.94 7.36
N ALA A 117 4.02 -0.61 8.34
CA ALA A 117 3.64 -0.59 9.75
C ALA A 117 2.57 0.48 10.03
N ALA A 118 2.66 1.66 9.43
CA ALA A 118 1.62 2.67 9.57
C ALA A 118 0.28 2.23 8.95
N TRP A 119 0.33 1.51 7.82
CA TRP A 119 -0.86 0.89 7.22
C TRP A 119 -1.47 -0.21 8.10
N GLU A 120 -0.63 -1.03 8.73
CA GLU A 120 -1.06 -2.07 9.67
C GLU A 120 -1.87 -1.49 10.84
N GLU A 121 -1.39 -0.41 11.45
CA GLU A 121 -2.12 0.28 12.52
C GLU A 121 -3.50 0.76 12.07
N LEU A 122 -3.60 1.37 10.89
CA LEU A 122 -4.87 1.90 10.36
C LEU A 122 -5.88 0.84 10.00
N LEU A 123 -5.41 -0.31 9.52
CA LEU A 123 -6.27 -1.40 9.08
C LEU A 123 -6.64 -2.36 10.19
N ARG A 124 -6.06 -2.23 11.40
CA ARG A 124 -6.29 -3.17 12.50
C ARG A 124 -7.78 -3.38 12.81
N GLU A 125 -8.55 -2.30 12.85
CA GLU A 125 -9.98 -2.33 13.16
C GLU A 125 -10.86 -2.54 11.90
N VAL A 126 -10.34 -2.23 10.71
CA VAL A 126 -11.12 -2.23 9.45
C VAL A 126 -10.96 -3.55 8.68
N ALA A 127 -9.74 -4.07 8.62
CA ALA A 127 -9.35 -5.27 7.89
C ALA A 127 -8.27 -6.05 8.67
N PRO A 128 -8.64 -6.73 9.77
CA PRO A 128 -7.69 -7.35 10.70
C PRO A 128 -6.83 -8.44 10.05
N HIS A 129 -7.33 -9.13 9.02
CA HIS A 129 -6.56 -10.11 8.26
C HIS A 129 -5.37 -9.48 7.52
N LEU A 130 -5.59 -8.34 6.85
CA LEU A 130 -4.53 -7.61 6.14
C LEU A 130 -3.54 -6.99 7.12
N ALA A 131 -4.03 -6.47 8.24
CA ALA A 131 -3.18 -5.95 9.30
C ALA A 131 -2.26 -7.05 9.89
N ALA A 132 -2.79 -8.25 10.13
CA ALA A 132 -1.99 -9.38 10.61
C ALA A 132 -0.91 -9.82 9.60
N GLU A 133 -1.24 -9.83 8.30
CA GLU A 133 -0.26 -10.11 7.24
C GLU A 133 0.81 -9.01 7.13
N ALA A 134 0.40 -7.74 7.22
CA ALA A 134 1.31 -6.61 7.25
C ALA A 134 2.27 -6.70 8.44
N ALA A 135 1.77 -7.03 9.63
CA ALA A 135 2.58 -7.22 10.83
C ALA A 135 3.63 -8.33 10.65
N LYS A 136 3.26 -9.46 10.03
CA LYS A 136 4.20 -10.56 9.71
C LYS A 136 5.30 -10.11 8.76
N LEU A 137 4.94 -9.38 7.69
CA LEU A 137 5.91 -8.86 6.72
C LEU A 137 6.83 -7.80 7.34
N VAL A 138 6.29 -6.90 8.17
CA VAL A 138 7.09 -5.93 8.93
C VAL A 138 8.06 -6.63 9.89
N ALA A 139 7.62 -7.70 10.56
CA ALA A 139 8.51 -8.49 11.43
C ALA A 139 9.63 -9.18 10.63
N LYS A 140 9.31 -9.75 9.45
CA LYS A 140 10.30 -10.31 8.52
C LYS A 140 11.30 -9.25 8.05
N ALA A 141 10.83 -8.08 7.66
CA ALA A 141 11.67 -6.95 7.25
C ALA A 141 12.59 -6.47 8.38
N ARG A 142 12.06 -6.29 9.60
CA ARG A 142 12.86 -5.92 10.79
C ARG A 142 13.93 -6.95 11.11
N ARG A 143 13.61 -8.24 10.98
CA ARG A 143 14.60 -9.31 11.14
C ARG A 143 15.76 -9.15 10.16
N LEU A 144 15.47 -8.97 8.87
CA LEU A 144 16.49 -8.75 7.83
C LEU A 144 17.31 -7.48 8.05
N LEU A 145 16.68 -6.39 8.51
CA LEU A 145 17.39 -5.14 8.85
C LEU A 145 18.34 -5.31 10.04
N SER A 146 17.97 -6.12 11.03
CA SER A 146 18.78 -6.35 12.23
C SER A 146 19.88 -7.39 12.05
N GLN A 147 19.61 -8.43 11.26
CA GLN A 147 20.46 -9.60 11.07
C GLN A 147 20.30 -10.11 9.64
N PRO A 148 20.93 -9.46 8.64
CA PRO A 148 20.94 -9.98 7.28
C PRO A 148 21.66 -11.33 7.24
N PRO A 149 21.30 -12.24 6.32
CA PRO A 149 21.96 -13.54 6.17
C PRO A 149 23.48 -13.36 6.05
N LEU A 150 24.22 -14.01 6.95
CA LEU A 150 25.64 -13.72 7.20
C LEU A 150 26.62 -14.50 6.31
N GLU A 151 26.11 -15.38 5.43
CA GLU A 151 26.92 -16.36 4.71
C GLU A 151 27.38 -15.86 3.33
N ASP A 152 26.52 -15.15 2.60
CA ASP A 152 26.76 -14.71 1.23
C ASP A 152 26.02 -13.40 0.92
N PRO A 153 26.74 -12.31 0.55
CA PRO A 153 26.12 -11.04 0.17
C PRO A 153 25.11 -11.15 -0.96
N GLN A 154 25.29 -12.08 -1.91
CA GLN A 154 24.35 -12.26 -3.02
C GLN A 154 23.03 -12.87 -2.56
N ARG A 155 23.09 -13.90 -1.71
CA ARG A 155 21.88 -14.48 -1.10
C ARG A 155 21.16 -13.47 -0.20
N ALA A 156 21.92 -12.70 0.59
CA ALA A 156 21.34 -11.65 1.43
C ALA A 156 20.64 -10.58 0.58
N LEU A 157 21.23 -10.19 -0.56
CA LEU A 157 20.62 -9.28 -1.51
C LEU A 157 19.31 -9.85 -2.08
N ASP A 158 19.32 -11.09 -2.56
CA ASP A 158 18.12 -11.75 -3.12
C ASP A 158 16.97 -11.81 -2.10
N GLU A 159 17.26 -12.14 -0.84
CA GLU A 159 16.26 -12.18 0.23
C GLU A 159 15.67 -10.79 0.55
N VAL A 160 16.53 -9.76 0.60
CA VAL A 160 16.10 -8.38 0.83
C VAL A 160 15.26 -7.88 -0.34
N GLU A 161 15.66 -8.14 -1.58
CA GLU A 161 14.89 -7.78 -2.77
C GLU A 161 13.51 -8.45 -2.80
N LEU A 162 13.44 -9.74 -2.42
CA LEU A 162 12.17 -10.47 -2.33
C LEU A 162 11.27 -9.86 -1.25
N CYS A 163 11.82 -9.60 -0.06
CA CYS A 163 11.08 -8.96 1.03
C CYS A 163 10.58 -7.57 0.65
N LEU A 164 11.41 -6.77 -0.05
CA LEU A 164 11.01 -5.46 -0.58
C LEU A 164 9.83 -5.56 -1.54
N LYS A 165 9.84 -6.53 -2.46
CA LYS A 165 8.74 -6.77 -3.39
C LYS A 165 7.45 -7.13 -2.65
N GLU A 166 7.53 -8.02 -1.66
CA GLU A 166 6.39 -8.42 -0.82
C GLU A 166 5.83 -7.24 -0.03
N VAL A 167 6.68 -6.46 0.67
CA VAL A 167 6.27 -5.29 1.46
C VAL A 167 5.56 -4.25 0.59
N ARG A 168 6.13 -3.93 -0.59
CA ARG A 168 5.54 -2.96 -1.53
C ARG A 168 4.23 -3.44 -2.13
N ALA A 169 4.12 -4.72 -2.45
CA ALA A 169 2.87 -5.29 -2.96
C ALA A 169 1.79 -5.19 -1.90
N HIS A 170 2.10 -5.57 -0.65
CA HIS A 170 1.13 -5.56 0.43
C HIS A 170 0.72 -4.13 0.83
N ALA A 171 1.65 -3.17 0.83
CA ALA A 171 1.34 -1.76 1.07
C ALA A 171 0.33 -1.20 0.04
N ARG A 172 0.46 -1.58 -1.24
CA ARG A 172 -0.51 -1.20 -2.29
C ARG A 172 -1.90 -1.80 -2.06
N VAL A 173 -1.97 -3.05 -1.60
CA VAL A 173 -3.23 -3.70 -1.25
C VAL A 173 -3.87 -2.98 -0.07
N CYS A 174 -3.10 -2.71 0.99
CA CYS A 174 -3.55 -1.97 2.17
C CYS A 174 -4.14 -0.61 1.79
N ARG A 175 -3.41 0.16 0.97
CA ARG A 175 -3.86 1.45 0.46
C ARG A 175 -5.18 1.34 -0.32
N THR A 176 -5.27 0.38 -1.23
CA THR A 176 -6.49 0.17 -2.04
C THR A 176 -7.69 -0.15 -1.17
N VAL A 177 -7.53 -1.03 -0.19
CA VAL A 177 -8.63 -1.43 0.71
C VAL A 177 -9.07 -0.26 1.58
N TYR A 178 -8.12 0.52 2.12
CA TYR A 178 -8.44 1.71 2.88
C TYR A 178 -9.17 2.77 2.02
N SER A 179 -8.70 3.03 0.80
CA SER A 179 -9.35 3.96 -0.12
C SER A 179 -10.75 3.50 -0.54
N ASN A 180 -10.95 2.20 -0.78
CA ASN A 180 -12.29 1.67 -1.06
C ASN A 180 -13.22 1.89 0.13
N ARG A 181 -12.73 1.67 1.36
CA ARG A 181 -13.53 1.90 2.56
C ARG A 181 -13.90 3.36 2.76
N LEU A 182 -12.98 4.28 2.49
CA LEU A 182 -13.27 5.72 2.48
C LEU A 182 -14.34 6.08 1.45
N ASN A 183 -14.26 5.52 0.24
CA ASN A 183 -15.24 5.76 -0.81
C ASN A 183 -16.63 5.22 -0.45
N ASP A 184 -16.72 4.08 0.24
CA ASP A 184 -17.97 3.56 0.78
C ASP A 184 -18.60 4.57 1.76
N LEU A 185 -17.81 5.11 2.69
CA LEU A 185 -18.27 6.11 3.66
C LEU A 185 -18.67 7.44 3.00
N LEU A 186 -17.94 7.90 1.98
CA LEU A 186 -18.32 9.07 1.19
C LEU A 186 -19.64 8.84 0.44
N SER A 187 -19.87 7.63 -0.08
CA SER A 187 -21.15 7.26 -0.68
C SER A 187 -22.28 7.30 0.34
N GLU A 188 -22.06 6.78 1.55
CA GLU A 188 -23.02 6.86 2.67
C GLU A 188 -23.33 8.33 3.04
N VAL A 189 -22.30 9.19 3.16
CA VAL A 189 -22.48 10.64 3.39
C VAL A 189 -23.34 11.28 2.30
N SER A 190 -23.09 10.95 1.02
CA SER A 190 -23.87 11.46 -0.10
C SER A 190 -25.33 11.01 -0.04
N GLN A 191 -25.57 9.76 0.33
CA GLN A 191 -26.92 9.21 0.50
C GLN A 191 -27.66 9.88 1.65
N LEU A 192 -27.01 10.01 2.82
CA LEU A 192 -27.59 10.69 3.98
C LEU A 192 -27.87 12.16 3.68
N SER A 193 -26.99 12.85 2.95
CA SER A 193 -27.20 14.22 2.52
C SER A 193 -28.42 14.36 1.60
N LYS A 194 -28.66 13.39 0.71
CA LYS A 194 -29.88 13.36 -0.12
C LYS A 194 -31.13 13.12 0.72
N SER A 195 -31.07 12.22 1.70
CA SER A 195 -32.17 11.94 2.62
C SER A 195 -32.48 13.17 3.49
N LEU A 196 -31.45 13.86 3.99
CA LEU A 196 -31.58 15.10 4.75
C LEU A 196 -32.26 16.20 3.94
N LYS A 197 -31.88 16.40 2.67
CA LYS A 197 -32.55 17.35 1.76
C LYS A 197 -34.01 17.02 1.49
N ARG A 198 -34.42 15.75 1.59
CA ARG A 198 -35.83 15.34 1.50
C ARG A 198 -36.56 15.63 2.81
N ALA A 199 -35.95 15.26 3.94
CA ALA A 199 -36.49 15.53 5.27
C ALA A 199 -36.68 17.04 5.52
N SER A 200 -35.76 17.88 5.06
CA SER A 200 -35.85 19.34 5.20
C SER A 200 -37.02 19.99 4.46
N ARG A 201 -37.57 19.33 3.43
CA ARG A 201 -38.76 19.82 2.71
C ARG A 201 -40.07 19.46 3.43
N ALA A 202 -40.02 18.49 4.33
CA ALA A 202 -41.19 17.90 4.99
C ALA A 202 -41.53 18.52 6.35
N GLN A 203 -40.68 19.40 6.89
CA GLN A 203 -40.60 19.58 8.34
C GLN A 203 -41.04 20.92 8.90
N THR A 204 -41.28 20.88 10.22
CA THR A 204 -41.68 22.00 11.06
C THR A 204 -40.48 22.87 11.46
N PRO A 205 -40.68 24.17 11.80
CA PRO A 205 -39.59 25.06 12.18
C PRO A 205 -38.79 24.61 13.43
N LEU A 206 -39.35 23.74 14.28
CA LEU A 206 -38.64 23.19 15.45
C LEU A 206 -37.59 22.13 15.06
N GLU A 207 -37.83 21.39 13.98
CA GLU A 207 -36.94 20.31 13.51
C GLU A 207 -35.87 20.85 12.55
N ALA A 208 -36.09 22.04 11.97
CA ALA A 208 -35.14 22.73 11.09
C ALA A 208 -33.76 22.96 11.73
N GLY A 209 -33.70 23.25 13.03
CA GLY A 209 -32.44 23.43 13.75
C GLY A 209 -31.62 22.13 13.87
N LYS A 210 -32.28 20.99 14.08
CA LYS A 210 -31.61 19.67 14.13
C LYS A 210 -31.10 19.26 12.75
N LEU A 211 -31.91 19.48 11.71
CA LEU A 211 -31.49 19.21 10.34
C LEU A 211 -30.27 20.03 9.90
N LEU A 212 -30.21 21.30 10.29
CA LEU A 212 -29.03 22.14 10.02
C LEU A 212 -27.78 21.57 10.72
N ALA A 213 -27.90 21.13 11.97
CA ALA A 213 -26.78 20.51 12.69
C ALA A 213 -26.30 19.22 12.01
N HIS A 214 -27.22 18.38 11.51
CA HIS A 214 -26.86 17.20 10.72
C HIS A 214 -26.22 17.56 9.37
N GLU A 215 -26.67 18.61 8.71
CA GLU A 215 -26.08 19.08 7.45
C GLU A 215 -24.63 19.54 7.66
N GLU A 216 -24.37 20.33 8.72
CA GLU A 216 -23.02 20.74 9.08
C GLU A 216 -22.14 19.54 9.45
N SER A 217 -22.69 18.57 10.19
CA SER A 217 -21.96 17.36 10.58
C SER A 217 -21.57 16.53 9.37
N LEU A 218 -22.49 16.32 8.42
CA LEU A 218 -22.21 15.60 7.18
C LEU A 218 -21.16 16.31 6.31
N LYS A 219 -21.20 17.64 6.20
CA LYS A 219 -20.17 18.42 5.48
C LYS A 219 -18.79 18.26 6.13
N ARG A 220 -18.71 18.35 7.46
CA ARG A 220 -17.45 18.14 8.19
C ARG A 220 -16.92 16.71 8.00
N LEU A 221 -17.79 15.71 7.96
CA LEU A 221 -17.39 14.33 7.69
C LEU A 221 -16.92 14.15 6.25
N GLU A 222 -17.59 14.76 5.27
CA GLU A 222 -17.18 14.75 3.87
C GLU A 222 -15.77 15.32 3.69
N GLU A 223 -15.51 16.52 4.23
CA GLU A 223 -14.20 17.18 4.17
C GLU A 223 -13.10 16.32 4.80
N ARG A 224 -13.35 15.73 5.98
CA ARG A 224 -12.39 14.84 6.67
C ARG A 224 -12.09 13.58 5.88
N LEU A 225 -13.12 12.99 5.26
CA LEU A 225 -12.97 11.77 4.44
C LEU A 225 -12.20 12.08 3.14
N GLU A 226 -12.47 13.21 2.49
CA GLU A 226 -11.72 13.66 1.31
C GLU A 226 -10.25 13.95 1.64
N GLU A 227 -9.98 14.59 2.77
CA GLU A 227 -8.62 14.86 3.22
C GLU A 227 -7.87 13.55 3.53
N ALA A 228 -8.53 12.61 4.19
CA ALA A 228 -7.99 11.28 4.47
C ALA A 228 -7.70 10.47 3.19
N LEU A 229 -8.43 10.72 2.10
CA LEU A 229 -8.18 10.10 0.81
C LEU A 229 -6.89 10.61 0.16
N ARG A 230 -6.55 11.90 0.38
CA ARG A 230 -5.31 12.52 -0.12
C ARG A 230 -4.11 12.14 0.74
N ARG A 231 -4.28 12.11 2.07
CA ARG A 231 -3.18 11.95 3.05
C ARG A 231 -3.55 10.94 4.16
N PRO A 232 -3.72 9.65 3.81
CA PRO A 232 -4.24 8.65 4.74
C PRO A 232 -3.35 8.41 5.97
N LEU A 233 -2.03 8.34 5.77
CA LEU A 233 -1.08 8.04 6.84
C LEU A 233 -0.79 9.24 7.78
N GLU A 234 -1.05 10.47 7.32
CA GLU A 234 -0.87 11.69 8.13
C GLU A 234 -2.06 11.90 9.08
N LEU A 235 -3.28 11.77 8.55
CA LEU A 235 -4.50 12.01 9.32
C LEU A 235 -4.86 10.87 10.27
N LYS A 236 -4.50 9.64 9.92
CA LYS A 236 -4.83 8.42 10.67
C LYS A 236 -6.29 8.37 11.15
N LEU A 237 -7.22 8.58 10.21
CA LEU A 237 -8.65 8.68 10.52
C LEU A 237 -9.22 7.32 10.97
N ASP A 238 -9.91 7.30 12.10
CA ASP A 238 -10.65 6.12 12.57
C ASP A 238 -11.95 5.95 11.78
N LEU A 239 -11.91 5.06 10.78
CA LEU A 239 -13.06 4.76 9.93
C LEU A 239 -14.22 4.11 10.69
N THR A 240 -13.95 3.43 11.81
CA THR A 240 -15.01 2.80 12.62
C THR A 240 -15.81 3.83 13.40
N ALA A 241 -15.13 4.85 13.95
CA ALA A 241 -15.78 5.98 14.60
C ALA A 241 -16.63 6.77 13.61
N VAL A 242 -16.10 7.07 12.41
CA VAL A 242 -16.85 7.77 11.35
C VAL A 242 -18.09 6.98 10.95
N LYS A 243 -17.96 5.66 10.76
CA LYS A 243 -19.11 4.81 10.43
C LYS A 243 -20.21 4.88 11.51
N ARG A 244 -19.84 4.83 12.79
CA ARG A 244 -20.81 4.94 13.90
C ARG A 244 -21.52 6.30 13.91
N GLU A 245 -20.80 7.36 13.60
CA GLU A 245 -21.37 8.71 13.50
C GLU A 245 -22.39 8.79 12.36
N LEU A 246 -22.07 8.25 11.19
CA LEU A 246 -23.00 8.15 10.05
C LEU A 246 -24.22 7.29 10.37
N GLU A 247 -24.04 6.14 11.02
CA GLU A 247 -25.16 5.29 11.49
C GLU A 247 -26.04 6.00 12.53
N GLY A 248 -25.47 6.89 13.36
CA GLY A 248 -26.20 7.76 14.27
C GLY A 248 -27.08 8.76 13.53
N ILE A 249 -26.47 9.55 12.64
CA ILE A 249 -27.16 10.55 11.81
C ILE A 249 -28.25 9.88 10.97
N GLY A 250 -27.98 8.71 10.39
CA GLY A 250 -28.95 7.95 9.61
C GLY A 250 -30.17 7.50 10.41
N ARG A 251 -29.98 7.06 11.66
CA ARG A 251 -31.10 6.71 12.55
C ARG A 251 -31.93 7.94 12.92
N GLU A 252 -31.30 9.03 13.30
CA GLU A 252 -32.00 10.27 13.66
C GLU A 252 -32.79 10.83 12.47
N LEU A 253 -32.23 10.78 11.25
CA LEU A 253 -32.95 11.17 10.04
C LEU A 253 -34.13 10.24 9.72
N ALA A 254 -34.02 8.94 9.98
CA ALA A 254 -35.12 7.99 9.79
C ALA A 254 -36.26 8.26 10.78
N GLU A 255 -35.93 8.46 12.06
CA GLU A 255 -36.91 8.82 13.10
C GLU A 255 -37.65 10.12 12.75
N LEU A 256 -36.90 11.12 12.30
CA LEU A 256 -37.43 12.41 11.82
C LEU A 256 -38.35 12.26 10.59
N ALA A 257 -38.07 11.30 9.71
CA ALA A 257 -38.89 11.02 8.55
C ALA A 257 -40.18 10.27 8.93
N GLU A 258 -40.12 9.37 9.90
CA GLU A 258 -41.28 8.66 10.44
C GLU A 258 -42.21 9.59 11.24
N SER A 259 -41.66 10.51 12.03
CA SER A 259 -42.45 11.48 12.79
C SER A 259 -43.11 12.57 11.93
N ALA A 260 -42.61 12.80 10.71
CA ALA A 260 -43.10 13.87 9.83
C ALA A 260 -44.41 13.54 9.10
N LEU A 261 -44.80 12.26 9.00
CA LEU A 261 -46.06 11.82 8.41
C LEU A 261 -47.01 11.29 9.49
N SER A 262 -48.22 11.84 9.55
CA SER A 262 -49.31 11.21 10.31
C SER A 262 -49.66 9.85 9.72
N GLY A 263 -50.30 8.96 10.51
CA GLY A 263 -50.71 7.63 10.04
C GLY A 263 -51.58 7.66 8.77
N GLU A 264 -52.44 8.67 8.65
CA GLU A 264 -53.27 8.89 7.46
C GLU A 264 -52.43 9.34 6.24
N GLU A 265 -51.47 10.26 6.43
CA GLU A 265 -50.57 10.70 5.35
C GLU A 265 -49.69 9.54 4.85
N SER A 266 -49.15 8.72 5.76
CA SER A 266 -48.37 7.53 5.42
C SER A 266 -49.20 6.50 4.64
N GLY A 267 -50.46 6.30 5.04
CA GLY A 267 -51.40 5.43 4.33
C GLY A 267 -51.68 5.89 2.91
N VAL A 268 -51.97 7.18 2.71
CA VAL A 268 -52.22 7.76 1.38
C VAL A 268 -50.96 7.74 0.52
N ALA A 269 -49.79 8.03 1.08
CA ALA A 269 -48.51 7.99 0.35
C ALA A 269 -48.18 6.60 -0.20
N LYS A 270 -48.41 5.53 0.58
CA LYS A 270 -48.19 4.15 0.15
C LYS A 270 -49.13 3.74 -0.99
N GLU A 271 -50.40 4.12 -0.90
CA GLU A 271 -51.37 3.86 -1.97
C GLU A 271 -51.07 4.68 -3.24
N LEU A 272 -50.59 5.91 -3.08
CA LEU A 272 -50.13 6.75 -4.18
C LEU A 272 -48.95 6.09 -4.90
N GLU A 273 -47.97 5.57 -4.16
CA GLU A 273 -46.80 4.89 -4.72
C GLU A 273 -47.21 3.59 -5.46
N ARG A 274 -48.12 2.80 -4.88
CA ARG A 274 -48.68 1.61 -5.56
C ARG A 274 -49.36 1.97 -6.87
N LEU A 275 -50.16 3.04 -6.87
CA LEU A 275 -50.82 3.54 -8.09
C LEU A 275 -49.78 4.02 -9.11
N ALA A 276 -48.80 4.83 -8.69
CA ALA A 276 -47.75 5.32 -9.56
C ALA A 276 -46.96 4.18 -10.24
N ARG A 277 -46.62 3.12 -9.50
CA ARG A 277 -45.98 1.92 -10.06
C ARG A 277 -46.89 1.19 -11.05
N SER A 278 -48.18 1.05 -10.76
CA SER A 278 -49.14 0.40 -11.67
C SER A 278 -49.40 1.19 -12.96
N LEU A 279 -49.17 2.50 -12.93
CA LEU A 279 -49.46 3.40 -14.05
C LEU A 279 -48.25 3.66 -14.94
N GLU A 280 -47.06 3.19 -14.56
CA GLU A 280 -45.79 3.31 -15.32
C GLU A 280 -45.60 4.69 -15.97
N SER A 281 -45.82 5.76 -15.20
CA SER A 281 -45.66 7.17 -15.64
C SER A 281 -46.73 7.72 -16.60
N ARG A 282 -47.85 7.04 -16.78
CA ARG A 282 -48.99 7.57 -17.56
C ARG A 282 -49.72 8.67 -16.76
N SER A 283 -50.08 9.77 -17.44
CA SER A 283 -50.90 10.82 -16.85
C SER A 283 -52.34 10.34 -16.63
N VAL A 284 -52.88 10.57 -15.44
CA VAL A 284 -54.26 10.18 -15.07
C VAL A 284 -55.07 11.42 -14.75
N SER A 285 -56.38 11.37 -15.00
CA SER A 285 -57.29 12.42 -14.54
C SER A 285 -57.24 12.55 -13.01
N TYR A 286 -57.15 13.78 -12.52
CA TYR A 286 -57.11 14.07 -11.07
C TYR A 286 -58.31 13.46 -10.33
N ALA A 287 -59.51 13.53 -10.91
CA ALA A 287 -60.71 12.95 -10.30
C ALA A 287 -60.57 11.43 -10.11
N SER A 288 -60.03 10.72 -11.11
CA SER A 288 -59.81 9.28 -11.06
C SER A 288 -58.73 8.88 -10.05
N LEU A 289 -57.68 9.70 -9.91
CA LEU A 289 -56.64 9.51 -8.90
C LEU A 289 -57.24 9.60 -7.48
N VAL A 290 -57.98 10.69 -7.20
CA VAL A 290 -58.57 10.94 -5.88
C VAL A 290 -59.59 9.86 -5.52
N GLU A 291 -60.48 9.48 -6.45
CA GLU A 291 -61.44 8.39 -6.20
C GLU A 291 -60.75 7.05 -5.93
N SER A 292 -59.69 6.74 -6.66
CA SER A 292 -58.94 5.49 -6.47
C SER A 292 -58.26 5.45 -5.11
N LEU A 293 -57.68 6.57 -4.68
CA LEU A 293 -57.08 6.71 -3.36
C LEU A 293 -58.13 6.66 -2.25
N SER A 294 -59.27 7.32 -2.42
CA SER A 294 -60.40 7.29 -1.47
C SER A 294 -60.92 5.86 -1.25
N ARG A 295 -61.16 5.10 -2.33
CA ARG A 295 -61.62 3.70 -2.23
C ARG A 295 -60.60 2.78 -1.55
N ARG A 296 -59.30 3.01 -1.79
CA ARG A 296 -58.21 2.15 -1.25
C ARG A 296 -57.82 2.49 0.19
N SER A 297 -57.88 3.76 0.55
CA SER A 297 -57.54 4.25 1.89
C SER A 297 -58.73 4.26 2.85
N GLY A 298 -59.96 4.17 2.34
CA GLY A 298 -61.19 4.28 3.14
C GLY A 298 -61.50 5.70 3.62
N LEU A 299 -60.75 6.70 3.13
CA LEU A 299 -60.90 8.11 3.52
C LEU A 299 -61.86 8.84 2.58
N ALA A 300 -62.57 9.85 3.10
CA ALA A 300 -63.43 10.72 2.31
C ALA A 300 -62.63 11.50 1.24
N ILE A 301 -63.26 11.82 0.11
CA ILE A 301 -62.64 12.49 -1.05
C ILE A 301 -61.96 13.80 -0.63
N GLU A 302 -62.63 14.61 0.19
CA GLU A 302 -62.14 15.90 0.67
C GLU A 302 -60.86 15.72 1.50
N LYS A 303 -60.84 14.68 2.32
CA LYS A 303 -59.69 14.34 3.17
C LYS A 303 -58.52 13.84 2.33
N VAL A 304 -58.76 13.03 1.30
CA VAL A 304 -57.74 12.59 0.36
C VAL A 304 -57.14 13.76 -0.40
N CYS A 305 -57.96 14.70 -0.91
CA CYS A 305 -57.48 15.93 -1.55
C CYS A 305 -56.56 16.75 -0.61
N TYR A 306 -56.97 16.93 0.64
CA TYR A 306 -56.14 17.61 1.64
C TYR A 306 -54.81 16.89 1.90
N LEU A 307 -54.84 15.56 2.03
CA LEU A 307 -53.65 14.75 2.28
C LEU A 307 -52.70 14.73 1.06
N LEU A 308 -53.23 14.72 -0.17
CA LEU A 308 -52.44 14.88 -1.39
C LEU A 308 -51.71 16.22 -1.41
N TYR A 309 -52.41 17.31 -1.10
CA TYR A 309 -51.80 18.63 -0.96
C TYR A 309 -50.75 18.67 0.15
N ALA A 310 -51.02 18.05 1.31
CA ALA A 310 -50.09 18.00 2.42
C ALA A 310 -48.82 17.19 2.06
N LEU A 311 -48.98 16.05 1.39
CA LEU A 311 -47.88 15.21 0.91
C LEU A 311 -47.04 15.92 -0.15
N GLU A 312 -47.68 16.64 -1.08
CA GLU A 312 -46.99 17.45 -2.08
C GLU A 312 -46.23 18.62 -1.44
N LYS A 313 -46.89 19.36 -0.53
CA LYS A 313 -46.28 20.46 0.22
C LYS A 313 -45.09 20.01 1.06
N LYS A 314 -45.17 18.82 1.67
CA LYS A 314 -44.08 18.18 2.41
C LYS A 314 -43.02 17.54 1.49
N GLY A 315 -43.23 17.53 0.18
CA GLY A 315 -42.27 17.02 -0.80
C GLY A 315 -42.18 15.49 -0.90
N TYR A 316 -43.16 14.75 -0.36
CA TYR A 316 -43.24 13.28 -0.47
C TYR A 316 -43.85 12.82 -1.80
N ALA A 317 -44.62 13.68 -2.47
CA ALA A 317 -45.19 13.43 -3.79
C ALA A 317 -45.02 14.67 -4.68
N SER A 318 -44.95 14.45 -5.99
CA SER A 318 -44.96 15.51 -7.01
C SER A 318 -46.21 15.32 -7.85
N LEU A 319 -47.13 16.30 -7.85
CA LEU A 319 -48.34 16.28 -8.65
C LEU A 319 -48.17 17.24 -9.83
N GLU A 320 -47.91 16.69 -11.02
CA GLU A 320 -47.79 17.48 -12.23
C GLU A 320 -49.15 17.68 -12.89
N VAL A 321 -49.63 18.93 -12.96
CA VAL A 321 -50.90 19.28 -13.58
C VAL A 321 -50.70 19.51 -15.08
N ARG A 322 -51.36 18.71 -15.92
CA ARG A 322 -51.42 18.92 -17.38
C ARG A 322 -52.81 19.39 -17.79
N VAL A 323 -52.91 20.65 -18.21
CA VAL A 323 -54.16 21.22 -18.73
C VAL A 323 -54.33 20.80 -20.19
N LYS A 324 -55.46 20.17 -20.52
CA LYS A 324 -55.88 19.94 -21.91
C LYS A 324 -56.82 21.08 -22.30
N VAL A 325 -56.41 21.89 -23.28
CA VAL A 325 -57.22 22.91 -23.95
C VAL A 325 -57.86 22.29 -25.19
#